data_AF-A0A8C2HKT0-F1
#
_entry.id   AF-A0A8C2HKT0-F1
#
_cell.length_a   1.000
_cell.length_b   1.000
_cell.length_c   1.000
_cell.angle_alpha   90.00
_cell.angle_beta   90.00
_cell.angle_gamma   90.00
#
_symmetry.space_group_name_H-M   'P 1'
#
loop_
_entity.id
_entity.type
_entity.pdbx_description
1 polymer ?
#
loop_
_entity_poly.entity_id
_entity_poly.type
_entity_poly.pdbx_seq_one_letter_code
_entity_poly.pdbx_strand_id
1 'polypeptide(L)'
;MEGQETQPLPSAPDNAGREEDMETETSGDDGAPMGNADEQQNCTMCGLRLKEIIRLQEENRKLKGELSKKALDEKFLKDNDSKVKFYTGLPSFSLLMGVLMQIIPSLPKSETKERKLSHFQMLVLTLMRLRLDLPVEHVAHRFDISRQTASNLFIETINVLHAHLSPLVYWPKRHCIQASMPHQYVEMFGNRVTVIIDCFKLFIERAQKLHAKAQTYSNYKSRHTMKYLIDITPQGTISFISKGWGCMPAISRSQRTVAFFRSSRLET
;
A
#
# COMPACT_ATOMS: atom_id res chain seq x y z
N MET A 1 -42.02 14.80 59.49
CA MET A 1 -42.93 13.73 59.02
C MET A 1 -42.27 13.17 57.77
N GLU A 2 -41.36 12.24 58.00
CA GLU A 2 -41.54 10.79 57.74
C GLU A 2 -41.39 10.53 56.23
N GLY A 3 -40.36 9.89 55.71
CA GLY A 3 -39.50 8.85 56.26
C GLY A 3 -39.96 7.50 55.73
N GLN A 4 -39.19 6.90 54.81
CA GLN A 4 -39.03 5.45 54.72
C GLN A 4 -37.76 5.09 53.94
N GLU A 5 -36.90 4.37 54.64
CA GLU A 5 -35.63 3.77 54.24
C GLU A 5 -35.81 2.62 53.24
N THR A 6 -34.77 2.37 52.44
CA THR A 6 -34.38 1.00 52.08
C THR A 6 -32.85 0.92 51.93
N GLN A 7 -32.31 -0.15 52.50
CA GLN A 7 -30.89 -0.41 52.82
C GLN A 7 -30.02 -0.73 51.59
N PRO A 8 -28.68 -0.56 51.68
CA PRO A 8 -27.75 -0.91 50.60
C PRO A 8 -27.22 -2.35 50.71
N LEU A 9 -27.10 -3.04 49.56
CA LEU A 9 -26.43 -4.34 49.41
C LEU A 9 -24.92 -4.18 49.07
N PRO A 10 -24.09 -5.20 49.36
CA PRO A 10 -22.67 -5.04 49.66
C PRO A 10 -21.73 -5.05 48.45
N SER A 11 -20.62 -4.34 48.63
CA SER A 11 -19.45 -4.23 47.76
C SER A 11 -18.62 -5.51 47.67
N ALA A 12 -18.16 -5.81 46.46
CA ALA A 12 -17.24 -6.90 46.13
C ALA A 12 -15.84 -6.69 46.76
N PRO A 13 -15.11 -7.76 47.12
CA PRO A 13 -13.79 -7.63 47.71
C PRO A 13 -12.72 -7.32 46.65
N ASP A 14 -11.93 -6.29 46.97
CA ASP A 14 -10.64 -5.97 46.37
C ASP A 14 -9.66 -7.14 46.56
N ASN A 15 -9.13 -7.68 45.46
CA ASN A 15 -8.04 -8.64 45.51
C ASN A 15 -6.73 -7.91 45.17
N ALA A 16 -6.17 -7.26 46.18
CA ALA A 16 -4.79 -6.77 46.21
C ALA A 16 -3.89 -7.90 46.74
N GLY A 17 -3.26 -8.64 45.83
CA GLY A 17 -2.31 -9.71 46.12
C GLY A 17 -0.90 -9.34 45.66
N ARG A 18 -0.13 -8.83 46.62
CA ARG A 18 1.32 -8.62 46.69
C ARG A 18 2.22 -9.40 45.73
N GLU A 19 3.14 -8.64 45.13
CA GLU A 19 4.48 -9.07 44.71
C GLU A 19 5.25 -9.60 45.94
N GLU A 20 5.80 -10.81 45.82
CA GLU A 20 6.89 -11.28 46.68
C GLU A 20 8.02 -11.78 45.78
N ASP A 21 9.04 -10.93 45.67
CA ASP A 21 10.37 -11.27 45.17
C ASP A 21 11.01 -12.29 46.13
N MET A 22 11.48 -13.41 45.58
CA MET A 22 12.36 -14.32 46.32
C MET A 22 13.57 -14.62 45.45
N GLU A 23 14.57 -13.75 45.59
CA GLU A 23 15.95 -14.08 45.32
C GLU A 23 16.37 -15.17 46.32
N THR A 24 16.93 -16.29 45.83
CA THR A 24 17.80 -17.09 46.67
C THR A 24 18.91 -17.70 45.83
N GLU A 25 20.11 -17.45 46.35
CA GLU A 25 21.42 -17.65 45.80
C GLU A 25 21.68 -19.11 45.41
N THR A 26 22.40 -19.28 44.29
CA THR A 26 23.04 -20.55 43.92
C THR A 26 24.41 -20.60 44.60
N SER A 27 24.52 -21.39 45.66
CA SER A 27 25.81 -21.92 46.13
C SER A 27 25.99 -23.33 45.58
N GLY A 28 27.08 -23.55 44.85
CA GLY A 28 27.55 -24.89 44.53
C GLY A 28 28.30 -25.49 45.71
N ASP A 29 28.18 -26.80 45.92
CA ASP A 29 29.33 -27.69 45.89
C ASP A 29 28.93 -29.19 45.84
N ASP A 30 29.63 -29.89 44.95
CA ASP A 30 30.02 -31.31 44.85
C ASP A 30 29.24 -32.48 45.48
N GLY A 31 28.94 -33.46 44.63
CA GLY A 31 28.62 -34.83 45.02
C GLY A 31 28.16 -35.73 43.86
N ALA A 32 29.08 -36.25 43.06
CA ALA A 32 28.85 -37.39 42.15
C ALA A 32 29.39 -38.70 42.78
N PRO A 33 29.20 -39.90 42.18
CA PRO A 33 28.00 -40.51 41.61
C PRO A 33 27.82 -41.97 42.15
N MET A 34 26.61 -42.53 42.15
CA MET A 34 26.46 -44.00 42.08
C MET A 34 25.24 -44.38 41.24
N GLY A 35 25.50 -45.22 40.25
CA GLY A 35 24.58 -45.53 39.17
C GLY A 35 23.51 -46.54 39.50
N ASN A 36 22.60 -46.68 38.55
CA ASN A 36 22.23 -47.98 38.02
C ASN A 36 21.95 -47.81 36.52
N ALA A 37 22.71 -48.55 35.72
CA ALA A 37 22.44 -48.77 34.31
C ALA A 37 21.21 -49.67 34.15
N ASP A 38 20.60 -49.56 32.98
CA ASP A 38 19.60 -50.46 32.41
C ASP A 38 18.21 -50.49 33.06
N GLU A 39 17.41 -49.50 32.66
CA GLU A 39 16.15 -49.82 31.98
C GLU A 39 15.89 -48.79 30.88
N GLN A 40 16.82 -48.68 29.92
CA GLN A 40 16.43 -48.31 28.57
C GLN A 40 15.57 -49.46 28.04
N GLN A 41 14.29 -49.47 28.40
CA GLN A 41 13.29 -49.95 27.48
C GLN A 41 13.48 -49.11 26.22
N ASN A 42 14.26 -49.65 25.28
CA ASN A 42 14.21 -49.26 23.88
C ASN A 42 12.84 -49.74 23.39
N CYS A 43 11.79 -49.09 23.90
CA CYS A 43 10.43 -49.29 23.51
C CYS A 43 10.45 -49.07 22.01
N THR A 44 10.25 -50.15 21.25
CA THR A 44 10.36 -50.12 19.79
C THR A 44 9.44 -49.04 19.23
N MET A 45 8.32 -48.78 19.93
CA MET A 45 7.40 -47.68 19.66
C MET A 45 7.99 -46.29 19.92
N CYS A 46 8.83 -46.08 20.95
CA CYS A 46 9.51 -44.80 21.18
C CYS A 46 10.54 -44.49 20.08
N GLY A 47 11.30 -45.48 19.59
CA GLY A 47 12.23 -45.30 18.48
C GLY A 47 11.53 -44.96 17.16
N LEU A 48 10.39 -45.59 16.88
CA LEU A 48 9.55 -45.27 15.70
C LEU A 48 8.90 -43.89 15.82
N ARG A 49 8.39 -43.53 17.00
CA ARG A 49 7.84 -42.18 17.26
C ARG A 49 8.89 -41.08 17.10
N LEU A 50 10.12 -41.30 17.58
CA LEU A 50 11.21 -40.33 17.42
C LEU A 50 11.56 -40.12 15.94
N LYS A 51 11.65 -41.21 15.15
CA LYS A 51 11.88 -41.13 13.71
C LYS A 51 10.77 -40.35 12.99
N GLU A 52 9.52 -40.59 13.36
CA GLU A 52 8.38 -39.88 12.77
C GLU A 52 8.35 -38.40 13.17
N ILE A 53 8.68 -38.05 14.43
CA ILE A 53 8.81 -36.65 14.86
C ILE A 53 9.88 -35.93 14.06
N ILE A 54 11.07 -36.53 13.90
CA ILE A 54 12.16 -35.95 13.12
C ILE A 54 11.73 -35.74 11.66
N ARG A 55 11.07 -36.74 11.06
CA ARG A 55 10.55 -36.66 9.69
C ARG A 55 9.53 -35.52 9.54
N LEU A 56 8.53 -35.46 10.43
CA LEU A 56 7.49 -34.42 10.40
C LEU A 56 8.05 -33.03 10.66
N GLN A 57 9.09 -32.90 11.49
CA GLN A 57 9.78 -31.64 11.71
C GLN A 57 10.56 -31.20 10.47
N GLU A 58 11.23 -32.12 9.78
CA GLU A 58 11.93 -31.82 8.53
C GLU A 58 10.95 -31.41 7.42
N GLU A 59 9.85 -32.15 7.28
CA GLU A 59 8.79 -31.83 6.32
C GLU A 59 8.16 -30.46 6.63
N ASN A 60 7.85 -30.17 7.90
CA ASN A 60 7.37 -28.85 8.31
C ASN A 60 8.38 -27.75 8.00
N ARG A 61 9.68 -27.98 8.21
CA ARG A 61 10.73 -27.01 7.88
C ARG A 61 10.74 -26.74 6.37
N LYS A 62 10.66 -27.79 5.56
CA LYS A 62 10.61 -27.69 4.09
C LYS A 62 9.36 -26.94 3.63
N LEU A 63 8.18 -27.31 4.11
CA LEU A 63 6.91 -26.68 3.75
C LEU A 63 6.85 -25.21 4.17
N LYS A 64 7.34 -24.86 5.37
CA LYS A 64 7.46 -23.46 5.82
C LYS A 64 8.39 -22.66 4.90
N GLY A 65 9.48 -23.28 4.44
CA GLY A 65 10.39 -22.68 3.46
C GLY A 65 9.73 -22.43 2.09
N GLU A 66 8.96 -23.39 1.59
CA GLU A 66 8.21 -23.25 0.33
C GLU A 66 7.08 -22.21 0.43
N LEU A 67 6.39 -22.16 1.58
CA LEU A 67 5.35 -21.18 1.86
C LEU A 67 5.94 -19.75 1.92
N SER A 68 7.08 -19.58 2.58
CA SER A 68 7.77 -18.27 2.66
C SER A 68 8.17 -17.75 1.29
N LYS A 69 8.61 -18.61 0.36
CA LYS A 69 8.93 -18.21 -1.02
C LYS A 69 7.73 -17.68 -1.81
N LYS A 70 6.51 -18.04 -1.41
CA LYS A 70 5.26 -17.61 -2.07
C LYS A 70 4.66 -16.36 -1.44
N ALA A 71 5.06 -16.00 -0.23
CA ALA A 71 4.61 -14.78 0.43
C ALA A 71 5.07 -13.55 -0.37
N LEU A 72 4.16 -12.60 -0.60
CA LEU A 72 4.50 -11.31 -1.22
C LEU A 72 5.09 -10.36 -0.16
N ASP A 73 6.21 -10.75 0.43
CA ASP A 73 6.94 -9.96 1.43
C ASP A 73 8.13 -9.21 0.79
N GLU A 74 8.89 -8.49 1.61
CA GLU A 74 10.07 -7.74 1.17
C GLU A 74 11.06 -8.64 0.45
N LYS A 75 11.28 -9.86 0.97
CA LYS A 75 12.23 -10.84 0.42
C LYS A 75 11.83 -11.31 -0.97
N PHE A 76 10.53 -11.37 -1.27
CA PHE A 76 10.04 -11.79 -2.59
C PHE A 76 10.44 -10.83 -3.72
N LEU A 77 10.51 -9.54 -3.44
CA LEU A 77 10.87 -8.48 -4.40
C LEU A 77 12.33 -8.01 -4.30
N LYS A 78 12.99 -8.29 -3.17
CA LYS A 78 14.38 -7.92 -2.94
C LYS A 78 15.30 -8.48 -4.03
N ASP A 79 16.30 -7.69 -4.42
CA ASP A 79 17.35 -8.04 -5.39
C ASP A 79 16.84 -8.40 -6.81
N ASN A 80 15.60 -8.06 -7.15
CA ASN A 80 15.03 -8.31 -8.49
C ASN A 80 14.22 -7.13 -9.00
N ASP A 81 14.91 -6.13 -9.53
CA ASP A 81 14.31 -4.91 -10.07
C ASP A 81 13.37 -5.16 -11.26
N SER A 82 13.62 -6.20 -12.06
CA SER A 82 12.69 -6.59 -13.13
C SER A 82 11.34 -7.05 -12.58
N LYS A 83 11.37 -7.83 -11.50
CA LYS A 83 10.17 -8.28 -10.79
C LYS A 83 9.47 -7.10 -10.11
N VAL A 84 10.22 -6.18 -9.49
CA VAL A 84 9.65 -4.94 -8.92
C VAL A 84 8.93 -4.14 -10.01
N LYS A 85 9.59 -3.86 -11.13
CA LYS A 85 9.01 -3.11 -12.26
C LYS A 85 7.76 -3.78 -12.82
N PHE A 86 7.74 -5.11 -12.89
CA PHE A 86 6.57 -5.86 -13.34
C PHE A 86 5.38 -5.65 -12.39
N TYR A 87 5.56 -5.87 -11.08
CA TYR A 87 4.46 -5.82 -10.12
C TYR A 87 4.05 -4.41 -9.72
N THR A 88 4.99 -3.48 -9.54
CA THR A 88 4.70 -2.16 -8.96
C THR A 88 4.79 -1.02 -9.97
N GLY A 89 5.44 -1.25 -11.11
CA GLY A 89 5.77 -0.20 -12.08
C GLY A 89 6.98 0.66 -11.69
N LEU A 90 7.49 0.54 -10.46
CA LEU A 90 8.69 1.26 -10.02
C LEU A 90 9.96 0.59 -10.57
N PRO A 91 10.99 1.36 -10.91
CA PRO A 91 12.16 0.82 -11.61
C PRO A 91 13.06 -0.03 -10.72
N SER A 92 13.05 0.14 -9.39
CA SER A 92 13.90 -0.62 -8.48
C SER A 92 13.29 -0.83 -7.09
N PHE A 93 13.78 -1.85 -6.38
CA PHE A 93 13.39 -2.11 -4.99
C PHE A 93 13.70 -0.94 -4.06
N SER A 94 14.81 -0.24 -4.30
CA SER A 94 15.22 0.94 -3.51
C SER A 94 14.20 2.07 -3.61
N LEU A 95 13.65 2.34 -4.81
CA LEU A 95 12.59 3.35 -4.94
C LEU A 95 11.28 2.89 -4.31
N LEU A 96 10.93 1.59 -4.40
CA LEU A 96 9.78 1.05 -3.70
C LEU A 96 9.88 1.27 -2.18
N MET A 97 11.04 0.98 -1.59
CA MET A 97 11.26 1.26 -0.18
C MET A 97 11.30 2.75 0.14
N GLY A 98 11.87 3.58 -0.73
CA GLY A 98 11.83 5.04 -0.59
C GLY A 98 10.40 5.56 -0.50
N VAL A 99 9.52 5.13 -1.41
CA VAL A 99 8.09 5.47 -1.37
C VAL A 99 7.44 4.96 -0.10
N LEU A 100 7.70 3.71 0.29
CA LEU A 100 7.13 3.14 1.51
C LEU A 100 7.52 3.95 2.76
N MET A 101 8.80 4.31 2.89
CA MET A 101 9.31 5.09 4.02
C MET A 101 8.65 6.47 4.14
N GLN A 102 8.32 7.10 3.01
CA GLN A 102 7.61 8.39 3.01
C GLN A 102 6.16 8.27 3.49
N ILE A 103 5.48 7.17 3.16
CA ILE A 103 4.04 7.04 3.44
C ILE A 103 3.72 6.30 4.75
N ILE A 104 4.66 5.52 5.31
CA ILE A 104 4.48 4.76 6.57
C ILE A 104 3.78 5.58 7.67
N PRO A 105 4.18 6.83 7.97
CA PRO A 105 3.57 7.61 9.05
C PRO A 105 2.08 7.89 8.86
N SER A 106 1.62 7.86 7.60
CA SER A 106 0.23 8.12 7.22
C SER A 106 -0.57 6.84 6.97
N LEU A 107 0.08 5.67 6.99
CA LEU A 107 -0.62 4.39 6.82
C LEU A 107 -1.32 3.97 8.11
N PRO A 108 -2.45 3.24 8.01
CA PRO A 108 -3.10 2.65 9.16
C PRO A 108 -2.14 1.75 9.95
N LYS A 109 -2.15 1.88 11.29
CA LYS A 109 -1.32 1.03 12.16
C LYS A 109 -1.59 -0.45 11.87
N SER A 110 -0.53 -1.16 11.51
CA SER A 110 -0.50 -2.61 11.27
C SER A 110 -0.75 -3.44 12.55
N GLU A 111 -0.69 -2.82 13.73
CA GLU A 111 -0.61 -3.51 15.04
C GLU A 111 -1.94 -3.84 15.72
N THR A 112 -3.07 -3.69 15.04
CA THR A 112 -4.29 -4.31 15.58
C THR A 112 -4.14 -5.82 15.44
N LYS A 113 -4.34 -6.59 16.54
CA LYS A 113 -4.23 -8.07 16.62
C LYS A 113 -4.94 -8.85 15.49
N GLU A 114 -5.78 -8.17 14.71
CA GLU A 114 -6.59 -8.71 13.61
C GLU A 114 -6.03 -8.43 12.20
N ARG A 115 -5.02 -7.56 12.03
CA ARG A 115 -4.47 -7.19 10.71
C ARG A 115 -3.27 -8.07 10.34
N LYS A 116 -3.49 -8.98 9.38
CA LYS A 116 -2.48 -9.93 8.86
C LYS A 116 -1.41 -9.31 7.94
N LEU A 117 -1.51 -8.05 7.52
CA LEU A 117 -0.66 -7.48 6.47
C LEU A 117 0.27 -6.37 6.96
N SER A 118 1.52 -6.41 6.50
CA SER A 118 2.51 -5.37 6.74
C SER A 118 2.26 -4.12 5.89
N HIS A 119 2.83 -2.97 6.29
CA HIS A 119 2.78 -1.73 5.49
C HIS A 119 3.36 -1.94 4.07
N PHE A 120 4.40 -2.76 3.94
CA PHE A 120 4.96 -3.13 2.64
C PHE A 120 3.93 -3.86 1.78
N GLN A 121 3.23 -4.84 2.35
CA GLN A 121 2.19 -5.58 1.65
C GLN A 121 1.02 -4.69 1.23
N MET A 122 0.62 -3.72 2.06
CA MET A 122 -0.42 -2.74 1.72
C MET A 122 -0.05 -1.89 0.50
N LEU A 123 1.19 -1.41 0.44
CA LEU A 123 1.71 -0.65 -0.69
C LEU A 123 1.78 -1.52 -1.95
N VAL A 124 2.39 -2.71 -1.86
CA VAL A 124 2.55 -3.62 -3.00
C VAL A 124 1.20 -4.06 -3.55
N LEU A 125 0.24 -4.39 -2.67
CA LEU A 125 -1.15 -4.69 -3.03
C LEU A 125 -1.75 -3.58 -3.90
N THR A 126 -1.58 -2.34 -3.47
CA THR A 126 -2.13 -1.16 -4.15
C THR A 126 -1.45 -0.93 -5.49
N LEU A 127 -0.11 -0.96 -5.53
CA LEU A 127 0.65 -0.77 -6.76
C LEU A 127 0.41 -1.89 -7.78
N MET A 128 0.30 -3.14 -7.34
CA MET A 128 -0.06 -4.28 -8.21
C MET A 128 -1.42 -4.07 -8.87
N ARG A 129 -2.42 -3.64 -8.10
CA ARG A 129 -3.75 -3.37 -8.63
C ARG A 129 -3.73 -2.23 -9.66
N LEU A 130 -3.01 -1.14 -9.40
CA LEU A 130 -2.89 -0.02 -10.34
C LEU A 130 -2.11 -0.38 -11.60
N ARG A 131 -1.04 -1.18 -11.46
CA ARG A 131 -0.11 -1.49 -12.55
C ARG A 131 -0.64 -2.56 -13.50
N LEU A 132 -1.28 -3.59 -12.94
CA LEU A 132 -1.70 -4.80 -13.64
C LEU A 132 -3.23 -4.89 -13.83
N ASP A 133 -3.98 -3.90 -13.34
CA ASP A 133 -5.45 -3.86 -13.41
C ASP A 133 -6.12 -5.12 -12.84
N LEU A 134 -5.57 -5.64 -11.72
CA LEU A 134 -6.05 -6.89 -11.12
C LEU A 134 -7.40 -6.70 -10.45
N PRO A 135 -8.37 -7.63 -10.62
CA PRO A 135 -9.63 -7.64 -9.87
C PRO A 135 -9.40 -7.70 -8.35
N VAL A 136 -10.28 -7.06 -7.56
CA VAL A 136 -10.15 -7.03 -6.08
C VAL A 136 -10.14 -8.44 -5.52
N GLU A 137 -10.94 -9.35 -6.09
CA GLU A 137 -10.99 -10.75 -5.67
C GLU A 137 -9.65 -11.46 -5.83
N HIS A 138 -8.98 -11.26 -6.98
CA HIS A 138 -7.68 -11.86 -7.23
C HIS A 138 -6.63 -11.33 -6.24
N VAL A 139 -6.67 -10.03 -5.95
CA VAL A 139 -5.82 -9.41 -4.93
C VAL A 139 -6.11 -10.01 -3.54
N ALA A 140 -7.37 -10.16 -3.17
CA ALA A 140 -7.77 -10.72 -1.89
C ALA A 140 -7.24 -12.15 -1.69
N HIS A 141 -7.42 -13.02 -2.69
CA HIS A 141 -6.86 -14.38 -2.67
C HIS A 141 -5.34 -14.39 -2.58
N ARG A 142 -4.66 -13.48 -3.29
CA ARG A 142 -3.20 -13.45 -3.33
C ARG A 142 -2.57 -13.05 -1.99
N PHE A 143 -3.27 -12.24 -1.20
CA PHE A 143 -2.81 -11.75 0.11
C PHE A 143 -3.48 -12.46 1.30
N ASP A 144 -4.28 -13.51 1.06
CA ASP A 144 -5.03 -14.25 2.10
C ASP A 144 -5.88 -13.34 3.02
N ILE A 145 -6.60 -12.40 2.40
CA ILE A 145 -7.51 -11.48 3.09
C ILE A 145 -8.89 -11.52 2.48
N SER A 146 -9.89 -10.99 3.20
CA SER A 146 -11.23 -10.86 2.64
C SER A 146 -11.27 -9.82 1.50
N ARG A 147 -12.18 -10.00 0.55
CA ARG A 147 -12.45 -9.03 -0.53
C ARG A 147 -12.73 -7.63 0.01
N GLN A 148 -13.48 -7.54 1.12
CA GLN A 148 -13.79 -6.27 1.76
C GLN A 148 -12.53 -5.60 2.32
N THR A 149 -11.68 -6.37 3.01
CA THR A 149 -10.39 -5.88 3.54
C THR A 149 -9.50 -5.38 2.40
N ALA A 150 -9.39 -6.13 1.29
CA ALA A 150 -8.60 -5.72 0.13
C ALA A 150 -9.10 -4.41 -0.49
N SER A 151 -10.43 -4.27 -0.62
CA SER A 151 -11.04 -3.04 -1.13
C SER A 151 -10.78 -1.84 -0.23
N ASN A 152 -10.93 -2.01 1.09
CA ASN A 152 -10.70 -0.93 2.06
C ASN A 152 -9.23 -0.50 2.06
N LEU A 153 -8.29 -1.46 2.14
CA LEU A 153 -6.85 -1.18 2.13
C LEU A 153 -6.42 -0.48 0.84
N PHE A 154 -6.98 -0.87 -0.30
CA PHE A 154 -6.71 -0.21 -1.57
C PHE A 154 -7.13 1.26 -1.55
N ILE A 155 -8.34 1.57 -1.08
CA ILE A 155 -8.85 2.95 -0.99
C ILE A 155 -8.02 3.78 0.00
N GLU A 156 -7.76 3.24 1.19
CA GLU A 156 -6.95 3.90 2.23
C GLU A 156 -5.55 4.23 1.71
N THR A 157 -4.86 3.24 1.14
CA THR A 157 -3.50 3.41 0.62
C THR A 157 -3.47 4.37 -0.57
N ILE A 158 -4.47 4.35 -1.46
CA ILE A 158 -4.60 5.31 -2.56
C ILE A 158 -4.75 6.74 -2.04
N ASN A 159 -5.55 6.95 -1.00
CA ASN A 159 -5.75 8.28 -0.43
C ASN A 159 -4.46 8.81 0.20
N VAL A 160 -3.71 7.94 0.89
CA VAL A 160 -2.38 8.28 1.42
C VAL A 160 -1.42 8.63 0.30
N LEU A 161 -1.32 7.79 -0.73
CA LEU A 161 -0.47 8.06 -1.90
C LEU A 161 -0.87 9.39 -2.57
N HIS A 162 -2.16 9.65 -2.74
CA HIS A 162 -2.63 10.91 -3.30
C HIS A 162 -2.21 12.12 -2.45
N ALA A 163 -2.34 12.04 -1.11
CA ALA A 163 -1.93 13.13 -0.23
C ALA A 163 -0.42 13.44 -0.34
N HIS A 164 0.42 12.41 -0.50
CA HIS A 164 1.87 12.56 -0.63
C HIS A 164 2.34 12.93 -2.06
N LEU A 165 1.64 12.46 -3.10
CA LEU A 165 2.04 12.67 -4.50
C LEU A 165 1.40 13.92 -5.12
N SER A 166 0.21 14.34 -4.66
CA SER A 166 -0.47 15.53 -5.18
C SER A 166 0.36 16.83 -5.09
N PRO A 167 1.17 17.07 -4.04
CA PRO A 167 2.02 18.26 -3.95
C PRO A 167 3.15 18.29 -4.98
N LEU A 168 3.52 17.13 -5.55
CA LEU A 168 4.53 17.04 -6.61
C LEU A 168 4.00 17.57 -7.95
N VAL A 169 2.68 17.66 -8.11
CA VAL A 169 2.04 18.28 -9.27
C VAL A 169 1.79 19.75 -8.98
N TYR A 170 2.79 20.57 -9.28
CA TYR A 170 2.70 22.01 -9.12
C TYR A 170 3.12 22.74 -10.40
N TRP A 171 2.70 24.00 -10.50
CA TRP A 171 3.08 24.86 -11.61
C TRP A 171 4.38 25.64 -11.27
N PRO A 172 5.53 25.28 -11.86
CA PRO A 172 6.77 25.99 -11.60
C PRO A 172 6.75 27.41 -12.20
N LYS A 173 7.53 28.32 -11.59
CA LYS A 173 7.73 29.66 -12.14
C LYS A 173 8.46 29.57 -13.48
N ARG A 174 8.15 30.49 -14.40
CA ARG A 174 8.70 30.48 -15.77
C ARG A 174 10.23 30.43 -15.82
N HIS A 175 10.91 31.21 -14.97
CA HIS A 175 12.37 31.21 -14.92
C HIS A 175 12.96 29.85 -14.49
N CYS A 176 12.29 29.10 -13.61
CA CYS A 176 12.72 27.75 -13.22
C CYS A 176 12.63 26.76 -14.39
N ILE A 177 11.56 26.88 -15.19
CA ILE A 177 11.35 26.04 -16.38
C ILE A 177 12.42 26.35 -17.43
N GLN A 178 12.71 27.64 -17.66
CA GLN A 178 13.72 28.07 -18.61
C GLN A 178 15.12 27.63 -18.18
N ALA A 179 15.45 27.77 -16.89
CA ALA A 179 16.76 27.37 -16.35
C ALA A 179 17.01 25.86 -16.45
N SER A 180 15.95 25.04 -16.38
CA SER A 180 16.04 23.58 -16.47
C SER A 180 15.66 23.04 -17.85
N MET A 181 15.50 23.89 -18.87
CA MET A 181 15.03 23.47 -20.19
C MET A 181 16.07 22.58 -20.89
N PRO A 182 15.69 21.38 -21.39
CA PRO A 182 16.61 20.55 -22.15
C PRO A 182 17.13 21.30 -23.39
N HIS A 183 18.43 21.14 -23.70
CA HIS A 183 19.09 21.90 -24.77
C HIS A 183 18.38 21.78 -26.13
N GLN A 184 17.90 20.58 -26.47
CA GLN A 184 17.16 20.31 -27.70
C GLN A 184 15.90 21.18 -27.86
N TYR A 185 15.19 21.47 -26.75
CA TYR A 185 14.02 22.36 -26.78
C TYR A 185 14.43 23.82 -27.00
N VAL A 186 15.54 24.24 -26.41
CA VAL A 186 16.09 25.59 -26.57
C VAL A 186 16.52 25.82 -28.02
N GLU A 187 17.19 24.85 -28.65
CA GLU A 187 17.61 24.95 -30.04
C GLU A 187 16.41 25.07 -31.01
N MET A 188 15.36 24.26 -30.82
CA MET A 188 14.22 24.24 -31.73
C MET A 188 13.24 25.40 -31.50
N PHE A 189 12.99 25.78 -30.23
CA PHE A 189 11.89 26.68 -29.88
C PHE A 189 12.33 27.94 -29.12
N GLY A 190 13.58 28.00 -28.67
CA GLY A 190 14.11 29.05 -27.79
C GLY A 190 13.42 29.04 -26.40
N ASN A 191 13.45 30.18 -25.72
CA ASN A 191 12.88 30.34 -24.38
C ASN A 191 11.35 30.57 -24.35
N ARG A 192 10.66 30.20 -25.43
CA ARG A 192 9.23 30.45 -25.65
C ARG A 192 8.34 29.35 -25.07
N VAL A 193 8.82 28.10 -25.04
CA VAL A 193 8.04 26.97 -24.53
C VAL A 193 7.98 27.04 -23.01
N THR A 194 6.78 26.92 -22.46
CA THR A 194 6.58 26.89 -21.00
C THR A 194 6.01 25.55 -20.58
N VAL A 195 5.00 25.05 -21.30
CA VAL A 195 4.42 23.72 -21.08
C VAL A 195 3.96 23.12 -22.41
N ILE A 196 3.85 21.81 -22.41
CA ILE A 196 3.28 20.97 -23.46
C ILE A 196 1.93 20.50 -22.93
N ILE A 197 0.86 20.81 -23.67
CA ILE A 197 -0.50 20.46 -23.27
C ILE A 197 -0.90 19.19 -24.01
N ASP A 198 -1.34 18.18 -23.26
CA ASP A 198 -1.87 16.93 -23.81
C ASP A 198 -3.23 16.57 -23.22
N CYS A 199 -4.01 15.78 -23.96
CA CYS A 199 -5.30 15.25 -23.53
C CYS A 199 -5.27 13.72 -23.50
N PHE A 200 -5.11 13.14 -22.31
CA PHE A 200 -5.22 11.69 -22.17
C PHE A 200 -6.68 11.24 -22.04
N LYS A 201 -6.97 10.05 -22.58
CA LYS A 201 -8.31 9.45 -22.58
C LYS A 201 -8.25 8.11 -21.84
N LEU A 202 -9.04 7.96 -20.79
CA LEU A 202 -9.20 6.70 -20.08
C LEU A 202 -10.49 6.01 -20.52
N PHE A 203 -10.44 4.69 -20.67
CA PHE A 203 -11.64 3.88 -20.71
C PHE A 203 -12.20 3.77 -19.30
N ILE A 204 -13.51 3.94 -19.17
CA ILE A 204 -14.19 3.80 -17.89
C ILE A 204 -15.28 2.74 -18.01
N GLU A 205 -15.63 2.15 -16.88
CA GLU A 205 -16.82 1.31 -16.79
C GLU A 205 -18.09 2.14 -17.04
N ARG A 206 -19.16 1.45 -17.44
CA ARG A 206 -20.44 2.09 -17.72
C ARG A 206 -21.00 2.70 -16.43
N ALA A 207 -21.12 4.03 -16.42
CA ALA A 207 -21.75 4.74 -15.33
C ALA A 207 -23.20 4.25 -15.13
N GLN A 208 -23.62 4.11 -13.87
CA GLN A 208 -24.98 3.70 -13.51
C GLN A 208 -26.00 4.82 -13.80
N LYS A 209 -25.61 6.08 -13.57
CA LYS A 209 -26.46 7.25 -13.81
C LYS A 209 -26.60 7.51 -15.31
N LEU A 210 -27.84 7.63 -15.81
CA LEU A 210 -28.16 7.87 -17.23
C LEU A 210 -27.45 9.11 -17.81
N HIS A 211 -27.44 10.21 -17.06
CA HIS A 211 -26.79 11.45 -17.49
C HIS A 211 -25.27 11.28 -17.68
N ALA A 212 -24.60 10.70 -16.69
CA ALA A 212 -23.16 10.41 -16.78
C ALA A 212 -22.85 9.38 -17.88
N LYS A 213 -23.74 8.40 -18.09
CA LYS A 213 -23.64 7.41 -19.17
C LYS A 213 -23.66 8.08 -20.55
N ALA A 214 -24.60 9.00 -20.77
CA ALA A 214 -24.71 9.75 -22.03
C ALA A 214 -23.48 10.65 -22.27
N GLN A 215 -22.99 11.32 -21.23
CA GLN A 215 -21.84 12.21 -21.35
C GLN A 215 -20.52 11.49 -21.62
N THR A 216 -20.34 10.29 -21.05
CA THR A 216 -19.08 9.54 -21.13
C THR A 216 -19.01 8.64 -22.36
N TYR A 217 -20.13 8.36 -23.02
CA TYR A 217 -20.12 7.51 -24.21
C TYR A 217 -19.43 8.21 -25.39
N SER A 218 -18.43 7.54 -25.95
CA SER A 218 -17.75 7.98 -27.17
C SER A 218 -18.28 7.21 -28.36
N ASN A 219 -19.03 7.87 -29.24
CA ASN A 219 -19.50 7.25 -30.49
C ASN A 219 -18.32 6.75 -31.34
N TYR A 220 -17.21 7.48 -31.35
CA TYR A 220 -16.01 7.11 -32.12
C TYR A 220 -15.31 5.84 -31.63
N LYS A 221 -15.33 5.57 -30.31
CA LYS A 221 -14.67 4.40 -29.70
C LYS A 221 -15.65 3.30 -29.29
N SER A 222 -16.95 3.51 -29.51
CA SER A 222 -18.05 2.65 -29.06
C SER A 222 -17.92 2.21 -27.60
N ARG A 223 -17.32 3.07 -26.76
CA ARG A 223 -16.96 2.80 -25.36
C ARG A 223 -17.11 4.05 -24.51
N HIS A 224 -17.29 3.86 -23.21
CA HIS A 224 -17.29 4.95 -22.25
C HIS A 224 -15.86 5.43 -22.00
N THR A 225 -15.63 6.73 -22.13
CA THR A 225 -14.32 7.36 -21.98
C THR A 225 -14.40 8.62 -21.15
N MET A 226 -13.36 8.87 -20.37
CA MET A 226 -13.13 10.14 -19.67
C MET A 226 -11.88 10.80 -20.24
N LYS A 227 -11.94 12.11 -20.48
CA LYS A 227 -10.81 12.92 -20.95
C LYS A 227 -10.27 13.78 -19.83
N TYR A 228 -8.97 13.97 -19.83
CA TYR A 228 -8.28 14.79 -18.86
C TYR A 228 -7.21 15.61 -19.59
N LEU A 229 -7.08 16.87 -19.23
CA LEU A 229 -6.01 17.75 -19.70
C LEU A 229 -4.82 17.60 -18.76
N ILE A 230 -3.64 17.38 -19.31
CA ILE A 230 -2.37 17.39 -18.58
C ILE A 230 -1.47 18.47 -19.18
N ASP A 231 -0.82 19.23 -18.30
CA ASP A 231 0.28 20.11 -18.70
C ASP A 231 1.60 19.48 -18.26
N ILE A 232 2.49 19.25 -19.21
CA ILE A 232 3.81 18.63 -19.00
C ILE A 232 4.87 19.71 -19.24
N THR A 233 5.81 19.85 -18.32
CA THR A 233 6.95 20.73 -18.53
C THR A 233 7.88 20.17 -19.61
N PRO A 234 8.71 20.98 -20.27
CA PRO A 234 9.73 20.49 -21.21
C PRO A 234 10.69 19.45 -20.60
N GLN A 235 10.82 19.41 -19.27
CA GLN A 235 11.61 18.43 -18.53
C GLN A 235 10.91 17.07 -18.38
N GLY A 236 9.64 16.97 -18.77
CA GLY A 236 8.84 15.75 -18.62
C GLY A 236 8.13 15.61 -17.27
N THR A 237 8.08 16.66 -16.45
CA THR A 237 7.33 16.64 -15.19
C THR A 237 5.89 17.09 -15.40
N ILE A 238 4.94 16.46 -14.69
CA ILE A 238 3.54 16.84 -14.76
C ILE A 238 3.32 18.07 -13.86
N SER A 239 2.84 19.16 -14.45
CA SER A 239 2.63 20.44 -13.75
C SER A 239 1.15 20.74 -13.45
N PHE A 240 0.23 20.09 -14.16
CA PHE A 240 -1.21 20.25 -13.96
C PHE A 240 -1.97 19.03 -14.46
N ILE A 241 -3.07 18.70 -13.78
CA ILE A 241 -4.05 17.67 -14.18
C ILE A 241 -5.46 18.25 -13.97
N SER A 242 -6.29 18.27 -15.02
CA SER A 242 -7.67 18.75 -14.90
C SER A 242 -8.59 17.73 -14.22
N LYS A 243 -9.78 18.18 -13.81
CA LYS A 243 -10.91 17.27 -13.56
C LYS A 243 -11.25 16.48 -14.83
N GLY A 244 -11.81 15.28 -14.66
CA GLY A 244 -12.23 14.44 -15.78
C GLY A 244 -13.49 14.97 -16.46
N TRP A 245 -13.49 14.98 -17.80
CA TRP A 245 -14.61 15.42 -18.62
C TRP A 245 -15.11 14.30 -19.55
N GLY A 246 -16.44 14.20 -19.70
CA GLY A 246 -17.07 13.28 -20.64
C GLY A 246 -16.73 13.58 -22.11
N CYS A 247 -17.06 12.64 -22.98
CA CYS A 247 -16.79 12.71 -24.42
C CYS A 247 -17.74 13.67 -25.17
N MET A 248 -18.95 13.92 -24.66
CA MET A 248 -19.91 14.88 -25.22
C MET A 248 -19.50 16.33 -24.88
N PRO A 249 -19.72 17.30 -25.79
CA PRO A 249 -19.17 18.63 -25.65
C PRO A 249 -19.97 19.45 -24.63
N ALA A 250 -19.43 19.54 -23.41
CA ALA A 250 -19.31 20.85 -22.75
C ALA A 250 -18.04 21.59 -23.23
N ILE A 251 -17.48 21.15 -24.36
CA ILE A 251 -16.31 21.71 -25.03
C ILE A 251 -16.81 22.73 -26.07
N SER A 252 -17.34 23.86 -25.61
CA SER A 252 -17.50 25.06 -26.45
C SER A 252 -17.25 26.38 -25.71
N ARG A 253 -17.12 26.37 -24.37
CA ARG A 253 -16.75 27.57 -23.60
C ARG A 253 -15.57 27.38 -22.66
N SER A 254 -15.44 26.23 -21.99
CA SER A 254 -14.45 26.08 -20.91
C SER A 254 -13.00 25.94 -21.40
N GLN A 255 -12.73 25.30 -22.54
CA GLN A 255 -11.35 25.22 -23.08
C GLN A 255 -10.84 26.55 -23.63
N ARG A 256 -11.72 27.43 -24.16
CA ARG A 256 -11.31 28.80 -24.49
C ARG A 256 -10.92 29.54 -23.21
N THR A 257 -11.67 29.38 -22.14
CA THR A 257 -11.36 30.03 -20.86
C THR A 257 -10.06 29.53 -20.26
N VAL A 258 -9.75 28.22 -20.27
CA VAL A 258 -8.47 27.72 -19.69
C VAL A 258 -7.26 28.05 -20.59
N ALA A 259 -7.41 28.03 -21.91
CA ALA A 259 -6.37 28.52 -22.83
C ALA A 259 -6.15 30.05 -22.69
N PHE A 260 -7.17 30.83 -22.31
CA PHE A 260 -7.04 32.26 -22.03
C PHE A 260 -6.61 32.58 -20.59
N PHE A 261 -6.83 31.71 -19.61
CA PHE A 261 -6.68 32.07 -18.19
C PHE A 261 -5.24 32.10 -17.65
N ARG A 262 -4.21 31.91 -18.48
CA ARG A 262 -2.82 32.07 -18.07
C ARG A 262 -1.97 33.00 -18.93
N SER A 263 -2.60 33.80 -19.81
CA SER A 263 -1.91 34.90 -20.48
C SER A 263 -2.07 36.25 -19.76
N SER A 264 -3.02 36.39 -18.82
CA SER A 264 -3.40 37.70 -18.24
C SER A 264 -2.92 37.93 -16.80
N ARG A 265 -1.95 37.16 -16.30
CA ARG A 265 -1.32 37.42 -14.99
C ARG A 265 0.20 37.35 -15.07
N LEU A 266 0.73 38.02 -16.10
CA LEU A 266 2.15 38.33 -16.31
C LEU A 266 2.31 39.83 -16.58
N GLU A 267 1.69 40.67 -15.76
CA GLU A 267 2.06 42.08 -15.60
C GLU A 267 1.93 42.44 -14.13
N THR A 268 2.99 42.16 -13.38
CA THR A 268 3.58 42.90 -12.25
C THR A 268 4.61 42.04 -11.54
#